data_AF-A0A1B8XZF6-F1
#
_entry.id   AF-A0A1B8XZF6-F1
#
_cell.length_a   1.000
_cell.length_b   1.000
_cell.length_c   1.000
_cell.angle_alpha   90.00
_cell.angle_beta   90.00
_cell.angle_gamma   90.00
#
_symmetry.space_group_name_H-M   'P 1'
#
loop_
_entity.id
_entity.type
_entity.pdbx_description
1 polymer ?
#
loop_
_entity_poly.entity_id
_entity_poly.type
_entity_poly.pdbx_seq_one_letter_code
_entity_poly.pdbx_strand_id
1 'polypeptide(L)' 'MPYPTYLLLGLLLGGPLLFSHGSYGQIVLTQSPDYVSVSPGETVNFNCKSSRSLTESWGTD' A
#
# COMPACT_ATOMS: atom_id res chain seq x y z
N MET A 1 27.66 -6.76 38.34
CA MET A 1 27.27 -7.67 37.24
C MET A 1 26.60 -6.88 36.14
N PRO A 2 27.38 -6.20 35.27
CA PRO A 2 26.84 -5.21 34.35
C PRO A 2 26.49 -5.79 32.95
N TYR A 3 26.96 -7.00 32.67
CA TYR A 3 26.72 -7.69 31.40
C TYR A 3 25.22 -7.90 31.05
N PRO A 4 24.35 -8.39 31.96
CA PRO A 4 22.94 -8.59 31.62
C PRO A 4 22.21 -7.26 31.38
N THR A 5 22.61 -6.18 32.05
CA THR A 5 22.03 -4.84 31.86
C THR A 5 22.43 -4.23 30.52
N TYR A 6 23.67 -4.42 30.04
CA TYR A 6 24.08 -3.95 28.71
C TYR A 6 23.38 -4.70 27.58
N LEU A 7 23.17 -6.01 27.73
CA LEU A 7 22.41 -6.82 26.76
C LEU A 7 20.96 -6.31 26.66
N LEU A 8 20.32 -6.06 27.80
CA LEU A 8 18.97 -5.53 27.86
C LEU A 8 18.88 -4.12 27.23
N LEU A 9 19.86 -3.25 27.49
CA LEU A 9 19.93 -1.92 26.89
C LEU A 9 20.07 -2.00 25.36
N GLY A 10 20.92 -2.90 24.86
CA GLY A 10 21.09 -3.10 23.42
C GLY A 10 19.81 -3.59 22.74
N LEU A 11 19.05 -4.47 23.41
CA LEU A 11 17.77 -4.97 22.90
C LEU A 11 16.69 -3.88 22.89
N LEU A 12 16.64 -3.04 23.94
CA LEU A 12 15.68 -1.94 24.06
C LEU A 12 15.93 -0.84 23.01
N LEU A 13 17.20 -0.53 22.74
CA LEU A 13 17.59 0.57 21.84
C LEU A 13 17.70 0.12 20.38
N GLY A 14 18.18 -1.10 20.12
CA GLY A 14 18.39 -1.63 18.76
C GLY A 14 17.22 -2.45 18.22
N GLY A 15 16.43 -3.07 19.09
CA GLY A 15 15.29 -3.91 18.71
C GLY A 15 14.26 -3.19 17.82
N PRO A 16 13.74 -2.01 18.21
CA PRO A 16 12.70 -1.32 17.43
C PRO A 16 13.12 -1.00 15.98
N LEU A 17 14.40 -0.73 15.76
CA LEU A 17 14.97 -0.46 14.43
C LEU A 17 15.06 -1.74 13.57
N LEU A 18 15.33 -2.89 14.20
CA LEU A 18 15.38 -4.19 13.53
C LEU A 18 13.98 -4.72 13.15
N PHE A 19 12.93 -4.32 13.86
CA PHE A 19 11.54 -4.74 13.60
C PHE A 19 10.71 -3.75 12.78
N SER A 20 11.26 -2.59 12.43
CA SER A 20 10.58 -1.59 11.59
C SER A 20 10.63 -2.00 10.12
N HIS A 21 9.96 -3.10 9.78
CA HIS A 21 9.75 -3.48 8.39
C HIS A 21 8.66 -2.56 7.82
N GLY A 22 9.07 -1.51 7.10
CA GLY A 22 8.13 -0.58 6.47
C GLY A 22 7.11 -1.34 5.61
N SER A 23 5.82 -1.07 5.82
CA SER A 23 4.77 -1.64 4.98
C SER A 23 4.84 -1.02 3.59
N TYR A 24 5.41 -1.72 2.62
CA TYR A 24 5.37 -1.34 1.20
C TYR A 24 3.99 -1.69 0.60
N GLY A 25 2.92 -1.08 1.13
CA GLY A 25 1.53 -1.46 0.86
C GLY A 25 0.71 -0.48 0.02
N GLN A 26 1.29 0.55 -0.59
CA GLN A 26 0.46 1.54 -1.30
C GLN A 26 0.02 1.04 -2.68
N ILE A 27 -1.29 0.78 -2.83
CA ILE A 27 -1.95 0.55 -4.11
C ILE A 27 -2.48 1.89 -4.62
N VAL A 28 -2.13 2.26 -5.84
CA VAL A 28 -2.58 3.49 -6.50
C VAL A 28 -3.44 3.10 -7.69
N LEU A 29 -4.59 3.75 -7.86
CA LEU A 29 -5.44 3.61 -9.04
C LEU A 29 -5.26 4.84 -9.93
N THR A 30 -4.92 4.62 -11.18
CA THR A 30 -4.79 5.68 -12.20
C THR A 30 -5.89 5.53 -13.22
N GLN A 31 -6.52 6.65 -13.58
CA GLN A 31 -7.61 6.68 -14.55
C GLN A 31 -7.22 7.47 -15.79
N SER A 32 -7.80 7.13 -16.93
CA SER A 32 -7.63 7.86 -18.18
C SER A 32 -8.88 7.72 -19.04
N PRO A 33 -9.32 8.78 -19.77
CA PRO A 33 -8.75 10.13 -19.75
C PRO A 33 -9.06 10.85 -18.44
N ASP A 34 -8.29 11.90 -18.10
CA ASP A 34 -8.59 12.75 -16.93
C ASP A 34 -9.88 13.55 -17.11
N TYR A 35 -10.21 13.87 -18.36
CA TYR A 35 -11.44 14.55 -18.77
C TYR A 35 -11.73 14.27 -20.24
N VAL A 36 -13.01 14.18 -20.59
CA VAL A 36 -13.47 14.13 -21.97
C VAL A 36 -14.82 14.84 -22.08
N SER A 37 -15.00 15.64 -23.13
CA SER A 37 -16.28 16.25 -23.47
C SER A 37 -16.90 15.50 -24.64
N VAL A 38 -18.17 15.13 -24.53
CA VAL A 38 -18.91 14.38 -25.54
C VAL A 38 -20.33 14.92 -25.70
N SER A 39 -20.94 14.57 -26.81
CA SER A 39 -22.35 14.88 -27.09
C SER A 39 -23.28 13.84 -26.45
N PRO A 40 -24.54 14.19 -26.14
CA PRO A 40 -25.52 13.22 -25.66
C PRO A 40 -25.69 12.05 -26.63
N GLY A 41 -25.65 10.83 -26.12
CA GLY A 41 -25.79 9.59 -26.89
C GLY A 41 -24.46 8.96 -27.34
N GLU A 42 -23.34 9.64 -27.13
CA GLU A 42 -22.01 9.05 -27.35
C GLU A 42 -21.55 8.21 -26.15
N THR A 43 -20.92 7.08 -26.43
CA THR A 43 -20.35 6.20 -25.40
C THR A 43 -18.93 6.65 -25.07
N VAL A 44 -18.66 6.87 -23.79
CA VAL A 44 -17.32 7.15 -23.27
C VAL A 44 -16.76 5.94 -22.53
N ASN A 45 -15.48 5.66 -22.73
CA ASN A 45 -14.77 4.63 -21.99
C ASN A 45 -13.67 5.26 -21.13
N PHE A 46 -13.73 5.00 -19.84
CA PHE A 46 -12.67 5.37 -18.90
C PHE A 46 -11.93 4.12 -18.49
N ASN A 47 -10.61 4.16 -18.61
CA ASN A 47 -9.75 3.08 -18.25
C ASN A 47 -9.19 3.30 -16.84
N CYS A 48 -9.33 2.31 -15.97
CA CYS A 48 -8.73 2.30 -14.65
C CYS A 48 -7.64 1.22 -14.59
N LYS A 49 -6.49 1.57 -13.99
CA LYS A 49 -5.37 0.66 -13.79
C LYS A 49 -4.88 0.76 -12.36
N SER A 50 -4.71 -0.38 -11.70
CA SER A 50 -4.06 -0.47 -10.41
C SER A 50 -2.53 -0.60 -10.55
N SER A 51 -1.80 -0.06 -9.58
CA SER A 51 -0.33 -0.18 -9.53
C SER A 51 0.15 -1.61 -9.26
N ARG A 52 -0.72 -2.50 -8.78
CA ARG A 52 -0.44 -3.91 -8.49
C ARG A 52 -1.65 -4.79 -8.82
N SER A 53 -1.39 -6.09 -9.01
CA SER A 53 -2.45 -7.08 -9.14
C SER A 53 -3.32 -7.07 -7.87
N LEU A 54 -4.63 -7.01 -8.06
CA LEU A 54 -5.59 -7.10 -6.97
C LEU A 54 -6.00 -8.57 -6.83
N THR A 55 -5.69 -9.19 -5.70
CA THR A 55 -6.17 -10.52 -5.36
C THR A 55 -7.04 -10.40 -4.12
N GLU A 56 -8.34 -10.17 -4.32
CA GLU A 56 -9.40 -10.47 -3.35
C GLU A 56 -10.78 -10.20 -3.99
N SER A 57 -11.64 -11.21 -3.98
CA SER A 57 -13.05 -11.11 -4.35
C SER A 57 -13.90 -11.48 -3.14
N TRP A 58 -14.30 -10.50 -2.35
CA TRP A 58 -15.32 -10.70 -1.30
C TRP A 58 -16.69 -10.62 -1.98
N GLY A 59 -17.09 -11.72 -2.61
CA GLY A 59 -18.49 -11.98 -2.94
C GLY A 59 -19.11 -12.72 -1.78
N THR A 60 -19.78 -12.01 -0.88
CA THR A 60 -20.75 -12.63 0.02
C THR A 60 -22.12 -12.38 -0.58
N ASP A 61 -22.64 -13.42 -1.22
CA ASP A 61 -24.06 -13.58 -1.54
C ASP A 61 -24.80 -14.12 -0.30
#